data_AF-A0AA36FJ60-F1
#
_entry.id   AF-A0AA36FJ60-F1
#
_cell.length_a   1.000
_cell.length_b   1.000
_cell.length_c   1.000
_cell.angle_alpha   90.00
_cell.angle_beta   90.00
_cell.angle_gamma   90.00
#
_symmetry.space_group_name_H-M   'P 1'
#
loop_
_entity.id
_entity.type
_entity.pdbx_description
1 polymer ?
#
loop_
_entity_poly.entity_id
_entity_poly.type
_entity_poly.pdbx_seq_one_letter_code
_entity_poly.pdbx_strand_id
1 'polypeptide(L)' 'MQNKTSKLEAMAAKLGLNVNRDKSNIMRINEENGERIKLETGELDDVAEFTYLGSKITFSGGTDEDIKTRIML' A
#
# COMPACT_ATOMS: atom_id res chain seq x y z
N MET A 1 -9.18 -6.42 -5.18
CA MET A 1 -8.98 -5.28 -4.26
C MET A 1 -9.73 -4.00 -4.66
N GLN A 2 -9.99 -3.77 -5.96
CA GLN A 2 -10.69 -2.57 -6.47
C GLN A 2 -11.96 -2.17 -5.70
N ASN A 3 -12.89 -3.11 -5.44
CA ASN A 3 -14.14 -2.81 -4.75
C ASN A 3 -13.93 -2.20 -3.34
N LYS A 4 -12.91 -2.66 -2.60
CA LYS A 4 -12.58 -2.12 -1.28
C LYS A 4 -12.03 -0.70 -1.39
N THR A 5 -11.17 -0.45 -2.37
CA THR A 5 -10.59 0.87 -2.64
C THR A 5 -11.67 1.88 -3.06
N SER A 6 -12.57 1.52 -3.96
CA SER A 6 -13.68 2.40 -4.37
C SER A 6 -14.62 2.71 -3.20
N LYS A 7 -14.88 1.75 -2.31
CA LYS A 7 -15.65 2.00 -1.08
C LYS A 7 -14.92 2.95 -0.12
N LEU A 8 -13.60 2.79 0.03
CA LEU A 8 -12.79 3.68 0.85
C LEU A 8 -12.83 5.11 0.31
N GLU A 9 -12.65 5.31 -0.99
CA GLU A 9 -12.69 6.62 -1.65
C GLU A 9 -14.05 7.30 -1.46
N ALA A 10 -15.14 6.56 -1.69
CA ALA A 10 -16.50 7.08 -1.48
C ALA A 10 -16.78 7.47 -0.02
N MET A 11 -16.26 6.71 0.95
CA MET A 11 -16.41 7.05 2.38
C MET A 11 -15.52 8.23 2.78
N ALA A 12 -14.30 8.32 2.26
CA ALA A 12 -13.41 9.45 2.47
C ALA A 12 -14.04 10.75 1.94
N ALA A 13 -14.62 10.71 0.73
CA ALA A 13 -15.30 11.85 0.12
C ALA A 13 -16.49 12.34 0.96
N LYS A 14 -17.27 11.44 1.58
CA LYS A 14 -18.35 11.82 2.52
C LYS A 14 -17.85 12.56 3.76
N LEU A 15 -16.59 12.37 4.13
CA LEU A 15 -15.92 13.06 5.23
C LEU A 15 -15.14 14.30 4.77
N GLY A 16 -15.22 14.67 3.48
CA GLY A 16 -14.44 15.77 2.91
C GLY A 16 -12.94 15.46 2.74
N LEU A 17 -12.57 14.18 2.77
CA LEU A 17 -11.20 13.70 2.58
C LEU A 17 -11.00 13.21 1.15
N ASN A 18 -9.78 13.33 0.64
CA ASN A 18 -9.39 12.79 -0.66
C ASN A 18 -8.21 11.83 -0.51
N VAL A 19 -8.21 10.74 -1.26
CA VAL A 19 -7.09 9.79 -1.30
C VAL A 19 -5.98 10.39 -2.17
N ASN A 20 -4.79 10.56 -1.58
CA ASN A 20 -3.64 11.04 -2.33
C ASN A 20 -3.01 9.87 -3.11
N ARG A 21 -3.08 9.92 -4.44
CA ARG A 21 -2.53 8.89 -5.34
C ARG A 21 -1.03 8.68 -5.12
N ASP A 22 -0.26 9.76 -5.09
CA ASP A 22 1.21 9.69 -5.04
C ASP A 22 1.75 9.20 -3.68
N LYS A 23 0.90 9.20 -2.64
CA LYS A 23 1.22 8.64 -1.31
C LYS A 23 0.61 7.26 -1.08
N SER A 24 -0.14 6.73 -2.04
CA SER A 24 -0.84 5.46 -1.93
C SER A 24 -0.17 4.45 -2.86
N ASN A 25 0.21 3.30 -2.32
CA ASN A 25 0.85 2.23 -3.10
C ASN A 25 0.16 0.90 -2.81
N ILE A 26 0.33 -0.06 -3.71
CA ILE A 26 -0.13 -1.43 -3.56
C ILE A 26 1.08 -2.29 -3.19
N MET A 27 1.05 -2.98 -2.06
CA MET A 27 1.95 -4.10 -1.81
C MET A 27 1.14 -5.39 -1.91
N ARG A 28 1.51 -6.26 -2.84
CA ARG A 28 0.91 -7.58 -2.97
C ARG A 28 1.63 -8.54 -2.04
N ILE A 29 0.95 -9.54 -1.51
CA ILE A 29 1.58 -10.59 -0.71
C ILE A 29 1.03 -11.89 -1.25
N ASN A 30 1.92 -12.82 -1.63
CA ASN A 30 1.58 -14.13 -2.22
C ASN A 30 0.90 -14.10 -3.60
N GLU A 31 0.80 -12.94 -4.25
CA GLU A 31 0.14 -12.80 -5.56
C GLU A 31 0.94 -11.86 -6.45
N GLU A 32 1.68 -12.41 -7.43
CA GLU A 32 2.59 -11.64 -8.28
C GLU A 32 1.88 -10.84 -9.38
N ASN A 33 0.67 -11.25 -9.81
CA ASN A 33 -0.05 -10.69 -10.96
C ASN A 33 -1.54 -10.44 -10.66
N GLY A 34 -1.84 -9.54 -9.73
CA GLY A 34 -3.22 -9.12 -9.50
C GLY A 34 -3.62 -7.91 -10.35
N GLU A 35 -4.92 -7.71 -10.54
CA GLU A 35 -5.46 -6.56 -11.27
C GLU A 35 -4.94 -5.22 -10.70
N ARG A 36 -4.74 -4.24 -11.59
CA ARG A 36 -4.40 -2.87 -11.20
C ARG A 36 -5.54 -2.25 -10.41
N ILE A 37 -5.20 -1.48 -9.39
CA ILE A 37 -6.18 -0.72 -8.61
C ILE A 37 -6.18 0.72 -9.12
N LYS A 38 -7.37 1.24 -9.39
CA LYS A 38 -7.59 2.61 -9.88
C LYS A 38 -8.29 3.44 -8.83
N LEU A 39 -7.80 4.66 -8.64
CA LEU A 39 -8.50 5.78 -8.01
C LEU A 39 -9.10 6.68 -9.10
N GLU A 40 -9.97 7.61 -8.72
CA GLU A 40 -10.41 8.68 -9.64
C GLU A 40 -9.21 9.43 -10.24
N THR A 41 -8.16 9.64 -9.44
CA THR A 41 -6.96 10.40 -9.80
C THR A 41 -5.92 9.61 -10.59
N GLY A 42 -6.12 8.31 -10.82
CA GLY A 42 -5.22 7.46 -11.61
C GLY A 42 -4.98 6.08 -11.03
N GLU A 43 -4.13 5.30 -11.69
CA GLU A 43 -3.74 3.96 -11.20
C GLU A 43 -2.72 4.08 -10.07
N LEU A 44 -2.77 3.14 -9.12
CA LEU A 44 -1.81 3.04 -8.03
C LEU A 44 -0.62 2.17 -8.43
N ASP A 45 0.56 2.55 -7.95
CA ASP A 45 1.81 1.85 -8.22
C ASP A 45 1.99 0.65 -7.27
N ASP A 46 2.52 -0.45 -7.82
CA ASP A 46 2.90 -1.64 -7.06
C ASP A 46 4.31 -1.44 -6.47
N VAL A 47 4.47 -1.77 -5.18
CA VAL A 47 5.75 -1.68 -4.45
C VAL A 47 6.09 -3.01 -3.77
N ALA A 48 7.38 -3.33 -3.73
CA ALA A 48 7.88 -4.54 -3.06
C ALA A 48 8.08 -4.36 -1.55
N GLU A 49 8.24 -3.10 -1.10
CA GLU A 49 8.42 -2.74 0.29
C GLU A 49 7.85 -1.35 0.59
N PHE A 50 7.47 -1.13 1.84
CA PHE A 50 7.13 0.19 2.36
C PHE A 50 7.46 0.28 3.85
N THR A 51 7.62 1.49 4.37
CA THR A 51 7.80 1.72 5.81
C THR A 51 6.47 2.09 6.44
N TYR A 52 6.04 1.33 7.44
CA TYR A 52 4.84 1.61 8.23
C TYR A 52 5.22 1.82 9.69
N LEU A 53 5.02 3.04 10.19
CA LEU A 53 5.30 3.42 11.59
C LEU A 53 6.72 3.02 12.05
N GLY A 54 7.71 3.16 11.17
CA GLY A 54 9.11 2.80 11.44
C GLY A 54 9.41 1.30 11.36
N SER A 55 8.44 0.47 10.96
CA SER A 55 8.69 -0.93 10.58
C SER A 55 8.81 -1.04 9.07
N LYS A 56 9.83 -1.76 8.59
CA LYS A 56 9.96 -2.12 7.17
C LYS A 56 9.05 -3.31 6.88
N ILE A 57 8.11 -3.13 5.96
CA ILE A 57 7.23 -4.19 5.48
C ILE A 57 7.69 -4.59 4.08
N THR A 58 7.88 -5.88 3.85
CA THR A 58 8.32 -6.43 2.56
C THR A 58 7.37 -7.52 2.06
N PHE A 59 7.40 -7.77 0.76
CA PHE A 59 6.67 -8.87 0.11
C PHE A 59 6.99 -10.25 0.73
N SER A 60 8.23 -10.48 1.16
CA SER A 60 8.74 -11.76 1.69
C SER A 60 8.30 -12.11 3.11
N GLY A 61 7.55 -11.23 3.80
CA GLY A 61 7.11 -11.44 5.19
C GLY A 61 7.79 -10.51 6.21
N GLY A 62 8.66 -9.60 5.76
CA GLY A 62 9.09 -8.37 6.42
C GLY A 62 9.85 -8.48 7.74
N THR A 63 9.73 -9.58 8.48
CA THR A 63 10.17 -9.65 9.87
C THR A 63 11.70 -9.73 9.97
N ASP A 64 12.32 -10.58 9.14
CA ASP A 64 13.78 -10.71 9.12
C ASP A 64 14.43 -9.42 8.58
N GLU A 65 13.85 -8.85 7.52
CA GLU A 65 14.29 -7.58 6.94
C GLU A 65 14.09 -6.39 7.90
N ASP A 66 12.98 -6.34 8.64
CA ASP A 66 12.74 -5.31 9.67
C ASP A 66 13.74 -5.40 10.81
N ILE A 67 13.98 -6.61 11.33
CA ILE A 67 14.97 -6.85 12.40
C ILE A 67 16.37 -6.43 11.93
N LYS A 68 16.78 -6.84 10.73
CA LYS A 68 18.06 -6.42 10.15
C LYS A 68 18.15 -4.92 10.01
N THR A 69 17.10 -4.27 9.50
CA THR A 69 17.07 -2.81 9.33
C THR A 69 17.22 -2.08 10.67
N ARG A 70 16.66 -2.62 11.77
CA ARG A 70 16.69 -1.99 13.09
C ARG A 70 17.96 -2.27 13.90
N ILE A 71 18.58 -3.44 13.72
CA ILE A 71 19.75 -3.86 14.50
C ILE A 71 21.07 -3.53 13.80
N MET A 72 21.09 -3.47 12.46
CA MET A 72 22.30 -3.17 11.69
C MET A 72 22.48 -1.68 11.31
N LEU A 73 21.63 -0.79 11.83
CA LEU A 73 21.86 0.67 11.85
C LEU A 73 22.56 1.08 13.15
#